data_AF-A0A2I2Z4V2-F1
#
_entry.id   AF-A0A2I2Z4V2-F1
#
_cell.length_a   1.000
_cell.length_b   1.000
_cell.length_c   1.000
_cell.angle_alpha   90.00
_cell.angle_beta   90.00
_cell.angle_gamma   90.00
#
_symmetry.space_group_name_H-M   'P 1'
#
loop_
_entity.id
_entity.type
_entity.pdbx_description
1 polymer ?
#
loop_
_entity_poly.entity_id
_entity_poly.type
_entity_poly.pdbx_seq_one_letter_code
_entity_poly.pdbx_strand_id
1 'polypeptide(L)'
;METMWLLCVAAAVLAWGFLWVWDSSERMKSREQGGRLGAESRTLLVIAHPDDEAMFFAPTVLGLARLRHWVYLLCFSAGNYYNQGETRKKELLQSCDVLGIPLSSVMIIDNRDFPDDPGMQWDTEHVARLLLQHIEVNGINVKDRANSRL
;
A
#
# COMPACT_ATOMS: atom_id res chain seq x y z
N MET A 1 -41.30 6.21 34.43
CA MET A 1 -40.61 5.07 33.79
C MET A 1 -40.65 5.19 32.27
N GLU A 2 -41.81 5.46 31.65
CA GLU A 2 -41.94 5.51 30.18
C GLU A 2 -41.24 6.71 29.51
N THR A 3 -41.29 7.90 30.11
CA THR A 3 -40.62 9.11 29.59
C THR A 3 -39.10 9.00 29.57
N MET A 4 -38.52 8.28 30.53
CA MET A 4 -37.08 8.03 30.60
C MET A 4 -36.62 7.18 29.41
N TRP A 5 -37.41 6.16 29.05
CA TRP A 5 -37.10 5.27 27.94
C TRP A 5 -37.16 5.99 26.59
N LEU A 6 -38.18 6.84 26.39
CA LEU A 6 -38.30 7.68 25.19
C LEU A 6 -37.11 8.64 25.01
N LEU A 7 -36.62 9.24 26.11
CA LEU A 7 -35.44 10.12 26.07
C LEU A 7 -34.15 9.35 25.71
N CYS A 8 -33.95 8.14 26.26
CA CYS A 8 -32.79 7.31 25.93
C CYS A 8 -32.78 6.88 24.46
N VAL A 9 -33.94 6.49 23.91
CA VAL A 9 -34.07 6.12 22.49
C VAL A 9 -33.80 7.33 21.59
N ALA A 10 -34.35 8.50 21.91
CA ALA A 10 -34.10 9.72 21.15
C ALA A 10 -32.61 10.11 21.14
N ALA A 11 -31.93 10.03 22.30
CA ALA A 11 -30.51 10.31 22.41
C ALA A 11 -29.65 9.33 21.58
N ALA A 12 -30.00 8.03 21.59
CA ALA A 12 -29.30 7.02 20.80
C ALA A 12 -29.45 7.26 19.29
N VAL A 13 -30.64 7.64 18.83
CA VAL A 13 -30.89 7.98 17.41
C VAL A 13 -30.10 9.22 16.99
N LEU A 14 -30.05 10.26 17.83
CA LEU A 14 -29.26 11.46 17.55
C LEU A 14 -27.76 11.18 17.52
N ALA A 15 -27.25 10.38 18.46
CA ALA A 15 -25.84 9.96 18.48
C ALA A 15 -25.49 9.12 17.24
N TRP A 16 -26.36 8.19 16.84
CA TRP A 16 -26.19 7.39 15.63
C TRP A 16 -26.20 8.26 14.37
N GLY A 17 -27.15 9.19 14.27
CA GLY A 17 -27.24 10.13 13.16
C GLY A 17 -25.99 11.02 13.07
N PHE A 18 -25.50 11.51 14.20
CA PHE A 18 -24.28 12.30 14.26
C PHE A 18 -23.04 11.49 13.85
N LEU A 19 -22.89 10.26 14.35
CA LEU A 19 -21.80 9.36 13.95
C LEU A 19 -21.84 9.06 12.44
N TRP A 20 -23.02 8.81 11.89
CA TRP A 20 -23.17 8.56 10.46
C TRP A 20 -22.84 9.78 9.59
N VAL A 21 -23.26 10.98 10.02
CA VAL A 21 -22.92 12.24 9.33
C VAL A 21 -21.42 12.52 9.42
N TRP A 22 -20.80 12.31 10.59
CA TRP A 22 -19.36 12.49 10.79
C TRP A 22 -18.55 11.54 9.90
N ASP A 23 -18.87 10.24 9.92
CA ASP A 23 -18.23 9.21 9.08
C ASP A 23 -18.46 9.46 7.58
N SER A 24 -19.61 10.03 7.20
CA SER A 24 -19.89 10.44 5.82
C SER A 24 -19.07 11.67 5.41
N SER A 25 -18.87 12.62 6.32
CA SER A 25 -18.03 13.80 6.09
C SER A 25 -16.55 13.41 5.91
N GLU A 26 -16.02 12.52 6.75
CA GLU A 26 -14.65 12.02 6.64
C GLU A 26 -14.43 11.23 5.34
N ARG A 27 -15.41 10.39 4.94
CA ARG A 27 -15.38 9.72 3.62
C ARG A 27 -15.41 10.69 2.45
N MET A 28 -16.16 11.79 2.54
CA MET A 28 -16.21 12.82 1.51
C MET A 28 -14.86 13.55 1.37
N LYS A 29 -14.24 13.97 2.49
CA LYS A 29 -12.91 14.60 2.47
C LYS A 29 -11.84 13.68 1.86
N SER A 30 -11.85 12.39 2.21
CA SER A 30 -10.92 11.41 1.64
C SER A 30 -11.12 11.24 0.12
N ARG A 31 -12.37 11.23 -0.35
CA ARG A 31 -12.71 11.21 -1.79
C ARG A 31 -12.26 12.46 -2.52
N GLU A 32 -12.43 13.63 -1.92
CA GLU A 32 -12.02 14.92 -2.52
C GLU A 32 -10.49 15.03 -2.63
N GLN A 33 -9.77 14.59 -1.60
CA GLN A 33 -8.30 14.46 -1.65
C GLN A 33 -7.86 13.44 -2.70
N GLY A 34 -8.58 12.32 -2.85
CA GLY A 34 -8.37 11.34 -3.91
C GLY A 34 -8.60 11.88 -5.31
N GLY A 35 -9.60 12.75 -5.51
CA GLY A 35 -9.84 13.39 -6.80
C GLY A 35 -8.74 14.37 -7.25
N ARG A 36 -7.93 14.90 -6.30
CA ARG A 36 -6.80 15.79 -6.62
C ARG A 36 -5.54 15.03 -7.02
N LEU A 37 -5.39 13.78 -6.59
CA LEU A 37 -4.37 12.86 -7.06
C LEU A 37 -4.95 12.14 -8.28
N GLY A 38 -4.67 12.67 -9.46
CA GLY A 38 -5.34 12.29 -10.72
C GLY A 38 -5.69 10.79 -10.81
N ALA A 39 -6.96 10.53 -11.12
CA ALA A 39 -7.45 9.20 -11.49
C ALA A 39 -6.48 8.60 -12.51
N GLU A 40 -6.03 7.36 -12.29
CA GLU A 40 -5.00 6.63 -13.06
C GLU A 40 -3.53 6.88 -12.64
N SER A 41 -3.25 7.34 -11.42
CA SER A 41 -1.86 7.41 -10.93
C SER A 41 -1.27 6.03 -10.65
N ARG A 42 -0.12 5.72 -11.26
CA ARG A 42 0.69 4.51 -10.99
C ARG A 42 1.65 4.76 -9.84
N THR A 43 1.68 3.84 -8.87
CA THR A 43 2.51 3.93 -7.68
C THR A 43 3.35 2.66 -7.56
N LEU A 44 4.65 2.79 -7.35
CA LEU A 44 5.53 1.66 -7.02
C LEU A 44 5.75 1.61 -5.52
N LEU A 45 5.39 0.50 -4.89
CA LEU A 45 5.80 0.15 -3.54
C LEU A 45 7.05 -0.73 -3.63
N VAL A 46 8.14 -0.28 -3.02
CA VAL A 46 9.40 -1.02 -2.96
C VAL A 46 9.60 -1.51 -1.53
N ILE A 47 9.81 -2.81 -1.38
CA ILE A 47 10.06 -3.46 -0.08
C ILE A 47 11.31 -4.34 -0.13
N ALA A 48 11.89 -4.60 1.04
CA ALA A 48 13.07 -5.46 1.13
C ALA A 48 12.67 -6.93 1.21
N HIS A 49 11.67 -7.26 2.05
CA HIS A 49 11.31 -8.63 2.37
C HIS A 49 9.80 -8.91 2.26
N PRO A 50 9.41 -10.19 2.05
CA PRO A 50 8.02 -10.64 2.12
C PRO A 50 7.42 -10.52 3.53
N ASP A 51 6.57 -9.52 3.79
CA ASP A 51 5.88 -9.17 5.05
C ASP A 51 5.86 -7.66 5.28
N ASP A 52 6.87 -6.94 4.77
CA ASP A 52 7.00 -5.48 4.87
C ASP A 52 5.74 -4.76 4.35
N GLU A 53 5.08 -5.29 3.32
CA GLU A 53 3.87 -4.71 2.73
C GLU A 53 2.70 -4.70 3.71
N ALA A 54 2.57 -5.74 4.52
CA ALA A 54 1.50 -5.88 5.50
C ALA A 54 1.89 -5.22 6.83
N MET A 55 3.15 -5.36 7.24
CA MET A 55 3.66 -4.86 8.51
C MET A 55 3.79 -3.34 8.54
N PHE A 56 4.29 -2.73 7.46
CA PHE A 56 4.58 -1.30 7.42
C PHE A 56 3.64 -0.52 6.49
N PHE A 57 3.19 -1.14 5.39
CA PHE A 57 2.53 -0.40 4.30
C PHE A 57 1.05 -0.71 4.10
N ALA A 58 0.43 -1.61 4.86
CA ALA A 58 -0.97 -1.96 4.68
C ALA A 58 -1.91 -0.73 4.72
N PRO A 59 -1.78 0.21 5.69
CA PRO A 59 -2.61 1.42 5.67
C PRO A 59 -2.42 2.27 4.41
N THR A 60 -1.19 2.35 3.90
CA THR A 60 -0.85 3.11 2.68
C THR A 60 -1.42 2.45 1.44
N VAL A 61 -1.25 1.14 1.27
CA VAL A 61 -1.78 0.38 0.12
C VAL A 61 -3.31 0.46 0.09
N LEU A 62 -3.98 0.26 1.23
CA LEU A 62 -5.43 0.38 1.33
C LEU A 62 -5.90 1.81 1.05
N GLY A 63 -5.14 2.82 1.46
CA GLY A 63 -5.36 4.21 1.09
C GLY A 63 -5.31 4.42 -0.41
N LEU A 64 -4.22 4.02 -1.06
CA LEU A 64 -4.03 4.12 -2.51
C LEU A 64 -5.13 3.38 -3.30
N ALA A 65 -5.52 2.19 -2.85
CA ALA A 65 -6.61 1.42 -3.45
C ALA A 65 -7.95 2.17 -3.38
N ARG A 66 -8.25 2.84 -2.25
CA ARG A 66 -9.47 3.69 -2.10
C ARG A 66 -9.45 4.88 -3.06
N LEU A 67 -8.26 5.41 -3.36
CA LEU A 67 -8.07 6.48 -4.34
C LEU A 67 -8.02 5.96 -5.79
N ARG A 68 -8.18 4.65 -6.02
CA ARG A 68 -8.10 4.01 -7.34
C ARG A 68 -6.73 4.20 -8.01
N HIS A 69 -5.67 4.28 -7.23
CA HIS A 69 -4.30 4.23 -7.76
C HIS A 69 -3.95 2.81 -8.18
N TRP A 70 -3.20 2.68 -9.26
CA TRP A 70 -2.62 1.39 -9.65
C TRP A 70 -1.33 1.18 -8.88
N VAL A 71 -1.27 0.13 -8.06
CA VAL A 71 -0.12 -0.18 -7.21
C VAL A 71 0.69 -1.33 -7.84
N TYR A 72 1.97 -1.08 -8.08
CA TYR A 72 2.98 -2.09 -8.36
C TYR A 72 3.77 -2.38 -7.09
N LEU A 73 4.17 -3.63 -6.89
CA LEU A 73 5.01 -4.02 -5.76
C LEU A 73 6.29 -4.68 -6.27
N LEU A 74 7.43 -4.16 -5.84
CA LEU A 74 8.76 -4.73 -6.07
C LEU A 74 9.38 -5.14 -4.74
N CYS A 75 9.62 -6.44 -4.57
CA CYS A 75 10.30 -7.00 -3.41
C CYS A 75 11.73 -7.42 -3.80
N PHE A 76 12.75 -6.93 -3.09
CA PHE A 76 14.16 -7.17 -3.46
C PHE A 76 14.73 -8.53 -3.04
N SER A 77 14.06 -9.24 -2.12
CA SER A 77 14.52 -10.55 -1.66
C SER A 77 13.35 -11.54 -1.51
N ALA A 78 13.64 -12.83 -1.66
CA ALA A 78 12.70 -13.89 -1.34
C ALA A 78 12.50 -14.10 0.18
N GLY A 79 13.22 -13.37 1.05
CA GLY A 79 13.11 -13.49 2.50
C GLY A 79 13.68 -14.82 3.04
N ASN A 80 14.75 -15.31 2.42
CA ASN A 80 15.24 -16.68 2.61
C ASN A 80 16.19 -16.86 3.81
N TYR A 81 16.25 -15.93 4.77
CA TYR A 81 17.19 -16.02 5.91
C TYR A 81 17.06 -17.36 6.68
N TYR A 82 15.83 -17.84 6.88
CA TYR A 82 15.55 -19.12 7.55
C TYR A 82 15.36 -20.31 6.58
N ASN A 83 15.81 -20.22 5.33
CA ASN A 83 15.55 -21.20 4.27
C ASN A 83 14.06 -21.40 3.95
N GLN A 84 13.25 -20.35 4.06
CA GLN A 84 11.79 -20.37 3.87
C GLN A 84 11.32 -19.52 2.68
N GLY A 85 12.23 -19.14 1.77
CA GLY A 85 11.94 -18.19 0.70
C GLY A 85 10.79 -18.62 -0.22
N GLU A 86 10.69 -19.91 -0.55
CA GLU A 86 9.57 -20.42 -1.37
C GLU A 86 8.21 -20.28 -0.69
N THR A 87 8.15 -20.47 0.63
CA THR A 87 6.93 -20.27 1.40
C THR A 87 6.60 -18.79 1.49
N ARG A 88 7.58 -17.96 1.85
CA ARG A 88 7.40 -16.51 2.01
C ARG A 88 7.03 -15.80 0.71
N LYS A 89 7.53 -16.25 -0.45
CA LYS A 89 7.06 -15.78 -1.76
C LYS A 89 5.56 -16.01 -1.95
N LYS A 90 5.06 -17.20 -1.59
CA LYS A 90 3.63 -17.51 -1.70
C LYS A 90 2.81 -16.68 -0.73
N GLU A 91 3.29 -16.49 0.49
CA GLU A 91 2.65 -15.65 1.51
C GLU A 91 2.55 -14.20 1.04
N LEU A 92 3.61 -13.63 0.46
CA LEU A 92 3.57 -12.26 -0.10
C LEU A 92 2.56 -12.14 -1.23
N LEU A 93 2.49 -13.11 -2.15
CA LEU A 93 1.49 -13.08 -3.23
C LEU A 93 0.07 -13.14 -2.66
N GLN A 94 -0.19 -13.99 -1.66
CA GLN A 94 -1.48 -14.07 -0.98
C GLN A 94 -1.82 -12.78 -0.23
N SER A 95 -0.84 -12.18 0.45
CA SER A 95 -0.98 -10.91 1.15
C SER A 95 -1.32 -9.78 0.17
N CYS A 96 -0.64 -9.72 -0.97
CA CYS A 96 -0.92 -8.76 -2.04
C CYS A 96 -2.34 -8.90 -2.59
N ASP A 97 -2.82 -10.13 -2.81
CA ASP A 97 -4.19 -10.40 -3.25
C ASP A 97 -5.22 -9.85 -2.25
N VAL A 98 -4.98 -10.06 -0.95
CA VAL A 98 -5.82 -9.51 0.13
C VAL A 98 -5.78 -7.98 0.18
N LEU A 99 -4.62 -7.37 -0.06
CA LEU A 99 -4.45 -5.92 -0.12
C LEU A 99 -5.02 -5.29 -1.41
N GLY A 100 -5.48 -6.11 -2.36
CA GLY A 100 -6.03 -5.66 -3.63
C GLY A 100 -4.99 -5.25 -4.68
N ILE A 101 -3.75 -5.72 -4.53
CA ILE A 101 -2.68 -5.56 -5.53
C ILE A 101 -2.78 -6.72 -6.52
N PRO A 102 -3.01 -6.47 -7.82
CA PRO A 102 -3.02 -7.54 -8.82
C PRO A 102 -1.69 -8.29 -8.85
N LEU A 103 -1.72 -9.62 -8.85
CA LEU A 103 -0.49 -10.44 -8.86
C LEU A 103 0.40 -10.17 -10.09
N SER A 104 -0.18 -9.72 -11.21
CA SER A 104 0.56 -9.29 -12.40
C SER A 104 1.40 -8.03 -12.19
N SER A 105 1.14 -7.29 -11.12
CA SER A 105 1.86 -6.07 -10.71
C SER A 105 2.84 -6.32 -9.56
N VAL A 106 3.05 -7.59 -9.17
CA VAL A 106 3.99 -8.00 -8.12
C VAL A 106 5.22 -8.64 -8.76
N MET A 107 6.40 -8.13 -8.42
CA MET A 107 7.68 -8.72 -8.80
C MET A 107 8.50 -8.99 -7.55
N ILE A 108 9.01 -10.22 -7.44
CA ILE A 108 9.91 -10.63 -6.37
C ILE A 108 11.26 -10.97 -7.00
N ILE A 109 12.31 -10.28 -6.56
CA ILE A 109 13.67 -10.55 -6.95
C ILE A 109 14.17 -11.73 -6.11
N ASP A 110 14.50 -12.82 -6.79
CA ASP A 110 15.09 -14.02 -6.20
C ASP A 110 16.49 -14.19 -6.79
N ASN A 111 17.41 -13.33 -6.34
CA ASN A 111 18.79 -13.28 -6.81
C ASN A 111 19.75 -13.29 -5.61
N ARG A 112 20.88 -13.98 -5.77
CA ARG A 112 21.97 -14.08 -4.78
C ARG A 112 22.62 -12.73 -4.46
N ASP A 113 22.43 -11.74 -5.32
CA ASP A 113 22.96 -10.38 -5.12
C ASP A 113 22.20 -9.60 -4.01
N PHE A 114 20.99 -10.06 -3.63
CA PHE A 114 20.16 -9.44 -2.59
C PHE A 114 19.72 -10.46 -1.53
N PRO A 115 20.67 -11.07 -0.79
CA PRO A 115 20.32 -12.02 0.24
C PRO A 115 19.59 -11.33 1.39
N ASP A 116 18.61 -12.03 1.96
CA ASP A 116 18.04 -11.70 3.26
C ASP A 116 19.05 -12.11 4.34
N ASP A 117 19.97 -11.21 4.67
CA ASP A 117 20.99 -11.38 5.71
C ASP A 117 21.26 -10.03 6.39
N PRO A 118 20.96 -9.87 7.69
CA PRO A 118 21.23 -8.63 8.44
C PRO A 118 22.70 -8.21 8.49
N GLY A 119 23.62 -9.14 8.27
CA GLY A 119 25.07 -8.90 8.25
C GLY A 119 25.61 -8.45 6.90
N MET A 120 24.79 -8.45 5.84
CA MET A 120 25.22 -8.10 4.49
C MET A 120 24.63 -6.77 4.05
N GLN A 121 25.44 -5.97 3.34
CA GLN A 121 24.97 -4.76 2.66
C GLN A 121 24.81 -5.03 1.18
N TRP A 122 23.66 -4.65 0.62
CA TRP A 122 23.41 -4.73 -0.81
C TRP A 122 24.19 -3.64 -1.55
N ASP A 123 24.65 -3.96 -2.76
CA ASP A 123 25.24 -2.96 -3.65
C ASP A 123 24.17 -1.94 -4.09
N THR A 124 24.31 -0.71 -3.58
CA THR A 124 23.39 0.39 -3.88
C THR A 124 23.29 0.72 -5.36
N GLU A 125 24.37 0.56 -6.13
CA GLU A 125 24.34 0.81 -7.58
C GLU A 125 23.55 -0.28 -8.29
N HIS A 126 23.67 -1.53 -7.85
CA HIS A 126 22.86 -2.63 -8.37
C HIS A 126 21.38 -2.47 -8.03
N VAL A 127 21.05 -2.12 -6.78
CA VAL A 127 19.67 -1.80 -6.37
C VAL A 127 19.09 -0.69 -7.24
N ALA A 128 19.83 0.41 -7.42
CA ALA A 128 19.39 1.55 -8.21
C ALA A 128 19.13 1.18 -9.67
N ARG A 129 20.03 0.41 -10.29
CA ARG A 129 19.86 -0.05 -11.68
C ARG A 129 18.60 -0.90 -11.86
N LEU A 130 18.36 -1.88 -11.00
CA LEU A 130 17.16 -2.72 -11.09
C LEU A 130 15.88 -1.94 -10.82
N LEU A 131 15.92 -1.01 -9.86
CA LEU A 131 14.79 -0.15 -9.57
C LEU A 131 14.43 0.73 -10.77
N LEU A 132 15.43 1.38 -11.39
CA LEU A 132 15.24 2.21 -12.58
C LEU A 132 14.68 1.39 -13.75
N GLN A 133 15.25 0.20 -13.99
CA GLN A 133 14.73 -0.71 -15.01
C GLN A 133 13.26 -1.07 -14.77
N HIS A 134 12.89 -1.37 -13.52
CA HIS A 134 11.51 -1.71 -13.17
C HIS A 134 10.56 -0.51 -13.35
N ILE A 135 11.01 0.70 -13.02
CA ILE A 135 10.26 1.95 -13.22
C ILE A 135 10.00 2.18 -14.72
N GLU A 136 11.03 2.02 -15.56
CA GLU A 136 10.93 2.20 -17.01
C GLU A 136 9.97 1.20 -17.67
N VAL A 137 10.12 -0.10 -17.36
CA VAL A 137 9.29 -1.17 -17.93
C VAL A 137 7.81 -1.00 -17.59
N ASN A 138 7.51 -0.51 -16.39
CA ASN A 138 6.13 -0.34 -15.92
C ASN A 138 5.57 1.08 -16.17
N GLY A 139 6.33 1.97 -16.82
CA GLY A 139 5.91 3.33 -17.13
C GLY A 139 5.48 4.11 -15.89
N ILE A 140 6.23 3.97 -14.79
CA ILE A 140 5.95 4.61 -13.50
C ILE A 140 6.60 5.98 -13.51
N ASN A 141 5.81 7.04 -13.33
CA ASN A 141 6.33 8.40 -13.38
C ASN A 141 6.98 8.79 -12.04
N VAL A 142 8.29 8.98 -12.03
CA VAL A 142 9.01 9.56 -10.90
C VAL A 142 8.77 11.06 -10.93
N LYS A 143 7.96 11.57 -10.01
CA LYS A 143 7.72 13.01 -9.90
C LYS A 143 9.00 13.72 -9.47
N ASP A 144 9.69 14.31 -10.43
CA ASP A 144 10.74 15.29 -10.15
C ASP A 144 10.11 16.52 -9.47
N ARG A 145 10.42 16.73 -8.19
CA ARG A 145 10.03 17.96 -7.49
C ARG A 145 10.59 19.22 -8.17
N ALA A 146 11.63 19.08 -8.99
CA ALA A 146 12.28 20.17 -9.71
C ALA A 146 11.40 20.85 -10.76
N ASN A 147 10.32 20.22 -11.24
CA ASN A 147 9.50 20.74 -12.34
C ASN A 147 8.02 20.97 -11.96
N SER A 148 7.76 21.40 -10.72
CA SER A 148 6.41 21.69 -10.21
C SER A 148 6.02 23.18 -10.27
N ARG A 149 6.67 23.96 -11.15
CA ARG A 149 6.26 25.34 -11.49
C ARG A 149 6.04 25.49 -12.99
N LEU A 150 4.84 25.18 -13.44
CA LEU A 150 4.15 25.89 -14.53
C LEU A 150 2.64 25.84 -14.26
#